data_AF-A0A1J0WH16-F1
#
_entry.id   AF-A0A1J0WH16-F1
#
_cell.length_a   1.000
_cell.length_b   1.000
_cell.length_c   1.000
_cell.angle_alpha   90.00
_cell.angle_beta   90.00
_cell.angle_gamma   90.00
#
_symmetry.space_group_name_H-M   'P 1'
#
loop_
_entity.id
_entity.type
_entity.pdbx_description
1 polymer ?
#
loop_
_entity_poly.entity_id
_entity_poly.type
_entity_poly.pdbx_seq_one_letter_code
_entity_poly.pdbx_strand_id
1 'polypeptide(L)' 'MIVIVLALVGAGIGAMTARKRAGNGKDVAQYAAGYAIAFAIVGMILTVLVDRMLVG' A
#
# COMPACT_ATOMS: atom_id res chain seq x y z
N MET A 1 12.41 5.52 -2.40
CA MET A 1 11.08 6.08 -2.04
C MET A 1 10.24 5.01 -1.37
N ILE A 2 10.41 4.80 -0.05
CA ILE A 2 9.79 3.69 0.70
C ILE A 2 8.26 3.72 0.58
N VAL A 3 7.65 4.90 0.70
CA VAL A 3 6.19 5.10 0.59
C VAL A 3 5.63 4.58 -0.74
N ILE A 4 6.24 4.94 -1.87
CA ILE A 4 5.75 4.56 -3.21
C ILE A 4 5.85 3.05 -3.41
N VAL A 5 6.97 2.44 -3.00
CA VAL A 5 7.16 0.99 -3.10
C VAL A 5 6.08 0.26 -2.31
N LEU A 6 5.85 0.66 -1.06
CA LEU A 6 4.83 0.03 -0.23
C LEU A 6 3.42 0.27 -0.77
N ALA A 7 3.10 1.47 -1.25
CA ALA A 7 1.82 1.77 -1.87
C ALA A 7 1.52 0.86 -3.08
N LEU A 8 2.52 0.62 -3.95
CA LEU A 8 2.38 -0.29 -5.10
C LEU A 8 2.19 -1.76 -4.68
N VAL A 9 2.94 -2.20 -3.66
CA VAL A 9 2.76 -3.53 -3.07
C VAL A 9 1.35 -3.68 -2.49
N GLY A 10 0.89 -2.70 -1.72
CA GLY A 10 -0.47 -2.64 -1.20
C GLY A 10 -1.51 -2.71 -2.32
N ALA A 11 -1.37 -1.88 -3.36
CA ALA A 11 -2.26 -1.88 -4.51
C ALA A 11 -2.36 -3.26 -5.17
N GLY A 12 -1.22 -3.93 -5.38
CA GLY A 12 -1.16 -5.28 -5.93
C GLY A 12 -1.89 -6.30 -5.06
N ILE A 13 -1.65 -6.29 -3.75
CA ILE A 13 -2.32 -7.19 -2.79
C ILE A 13 -3.83 -6.94 -2.77
N GLY A 14 -4.25 -5.67 -2.72
CA GLY A 14 -5.66 -5.29 -2.76
C GLY A 14 -6.35 -5.77 -4.03
N ALA A 15 -5.75 -5.50 -5.20
CA ALA A 15 -6.27 -5.95 -6.49
C ALA A 15 -6.40 -7.48 -6.56
N MET A 16 -5.38 -8.23 -6.11
CA MET A 16 -5.43 -9.69 -6.05
C MET A 16 -6.50 -10.20 -5.09
N THR A 17 -6.69 -9.53 -3.96
CA THR A 17 -7.70 -9.90 -2.95
C THR A 17 -9.11 -9.74 -3.51
N ALA A 18 -9.39 -8.63 -4.20
CA ALA A 18 -10.67 -8.42 -4.87
C ALA A 18 -10.91 -9.46 -5.99
N ARG A 19 -9.89 -9.76 -6.81
CA ARG A 19 -10.00 -10.79 -7.85
C ARG A 19 -10.29 -12.18 -7.27
N LYS A 20 -9.65 -12.56 -6.16
CA LYS A 20 -9.93 -13.81 -5.45
C LYS A 20 -11.35 -13.90 -4.90
N ARG A 21 -11.99 -12.75 -4.65
CA ARG A 21 -13.39 -12.63 -4.20
C ARG A 21 -14.38 -12.44 -5.35
N ALA A 22 -13.96 -12.67 -6.60
CA ALA A 22 -14.77 -12.46 -7.80
C ALA A 22 -15.35 -11.03 -7.93
N GLY A 23 -14.67 -10.03 -7.36
CA GLY A 23 -15.06 -8.62 -7.48
C GLY A 23 -14.93 -8.11 -8.93
N ASN A 24 -15.81 -7.20 -9.32
CA ASN A 24 -15.77 -6.57 -10.63
C ASN A 24 -14.61 -5.55 -10.75
N GLY A 25 -14.47 -4.89 -11.91
CA GLY A 25 -13.39 -3.91 -12.13
C GLY A 25 -13.38 -2.75 -11.12
N LYS A 26 -14.55 -2.30 -10.65
CA LYS A 26 -14.66 -1.24 -9.63
C LYS A 26 -14.23 -1.75 -8.26
N ASP A 27 -14.61 -2.97 -7.90
CA ASP A 27 -14.19 -3.60 -6.63
C ASP A 27 -12.67 -3.79 -6.60
N VAL A 28 -12.07 -4.21 -7.71
CA VAL A 28 -10.61 -4.33 -7.86
C VAL A 28 -9.93 -2.98 -7.67
N ALA A 29 -10.44 -1.92 -8.31
CA ALA A 29 -9.90 -0.58 -8.15
C ALA A 29 -10.02 -0.06 -6.71
N GLN A 30 -11.17 -0.29 -6.05
CA GLN A 30 -11.40 0.14 -4.68
C GLN A 30 -10.50 -0.60 -3.68
N TYR A 31 -10.34 -1.92 -3.80
CA TYR A 31 -9.42 -2.67 -2.96
C TYR A 31 -7.97 -2.27 -3.20
N ALA A 32 -7.57 -2.10 -4.47
CA ALA A 32 -6.23 -1.64 -4.80
C ALA A 32 -5.95 -0.27 -4.17
N ALA A 33 -6.85 0.69 -4.32
CA ALA A 33 -6.70 2.02 -3.73
C ALA A 33 -6.66 1.96 -2.19
N GLY A 34 -7.57 1.22 -1.57
CA GLY A 34 -7.63 1.08 -0.10
C GLY A 34 -6.36 0.46 0.48
N TYR A 35 -5.87 -0.63 -0.11
CA TYR A 35 -4.62 -1.25 0.33
C TYR A 35 -3.39 -0.37 0.03
N ALA A 36 -3.37 0.33 -1.11
CA ALA A 36 -2.30 1.27 -1.45
C ALA A 36 -2.17 2.37 -0.39
N ILE A 37 -3.29 2.96 0.04
CA ILE A 37 -3.32 3.98 1.08
C ILE A 37 -2.82 3.39 2.41
N ALA A 38 -3.32 2.23 2.83
CA ALA A 38 -2.89 1.59 4.07
C ALA A 38 -1.37 1.34 4.10
N PHE A 39 -0.82 0.79 3.02
CA PHE A 39 0.62 0.56 2.91
C PHE A 39 1.44 1.85 2.77
N ALA A 40 0.91 2.87 2.10
CA ALA A 40 1.55 4.18 2.02
C ALA A 40 1.71 4.81 3.42
N ILE A 41 0.69 4.69 4.27
CA ILE A 41 0.73 5.18 5.66
C ILE A 41 1.83 4.43 6.44
N VAL A 42 1.88 3.10 6.35
CA VAL A 42 2.95 2.29 6.96
C VAL A 42 4.32 2.73 6.43
N GLY A 43 4.45 2.94 5.13
CA GLY A 43 5.69 3.41 4.51
C GLY A 43 6.12 4.81 4.96
N MET A 44 5.17 5.71 5.21
CA MET A 44 5.47 7.04 5.76
C MET A 44 6.05 6.92 7.16
N ILE A 45 5.41 6.13 8.02
CA ILE A 45 5.89 5.89 9.39
C ILE A 45 7.28 5.26 9.36
N LEU A 46 7.48 4.22 8.54
CA LEU A 46 8.79 3.57 8.39
C LEU A 46 9.86 4.54 7.88
N THR A 47 9.51 5.43 6.94
CA THR A 47 10.45 6.43 6.44
C THR A 47 10.93 7.35 7.57
N VAL A 48 10.01 7.88 8.37
CA VAL A 48 10.34 8.74 9.52
C VAL A 48 11.19 8.00 10.55
N LEU A 49 10.83 6.75 10.87
CA LEU A 49 11.59 5.95 11.84
C LEU A 49 13.02 5.70 11.36
N VAL A 50 13.20 5.30 10.10
CA VAL A 50 14.52 5.08 9.51
C VAL A 50 15.35 6.36 9.51
N ASP A 51 14.76 7.49 9.11
CA ASP A 51 15.42 8.80 9.12
C ASP A 51 15.88 9.17 10.54
N ARG A 52 15.02 9.00 11.54
CA ARG A 52 15.33 9.27 12.95
C ARG A 52 16.41 8.35 13.53
N MET A 53 16.50 7.12 13.07
CA MET A 53 17.52 6.16 13.56
C MET A 53 18.88 6.34 12.88
N LEU A 54 18.91 6.84 11.64
CA LEU A 54 20.14 6.95 10.86
C LEU A 54 20.77 8.35 10.90
N VAL A 55 19.95 9.39 11.08
CA VAL A 55 20.37 10.80 11.02
C VAL A 55 20.17 11.52 12.35
N GLY A 56 19.20 11.08 13.16
CA GLY A 56 18.97 11.59 14.51
C GLY A 56 20.08 11.22 15.48
#